data_AF-A0A5S4YL35-F1
#
_entry.id   AF-A0A5S4YL35-F1
#
_cell.length_a   1.000
_cell.length_b   1.000
_cell.length_c   1.000
_cell.angle_alpha   90.00
_cell.angle_beta   90.00
_cell.angle_gamma   90.00
#
_symmetry.space_group_name_H-M   'P 1'
#
loop_
_entity.id
_entity.type
_entity.pdbx_description
1 polymer ?
#
loop_
_entity_poly.entity_id
_entity_poly.type
_entity_poly.pdbx_seq_one_letter_code
_entity_poly.pdbx_strand_id
1 'polypeptide(L)'
;MLDLIRRRRDALSLTHETIDHLTGWASGYASKVLSPEPLKRLGPQSLGLILGALALGIARIEFVEDPEIAARMRSRWVPRLRPKMRPRRTRGALLNARGQKTVTATTEDNNVETPPELPPEG
;
A
#
# COMPACT_ATOMS: atom_id res chain seq x y z
N MET A 1 -15.21 -8.80 -17.98
CA MET A 1 -15.99 -8.82 -16.71
C MET A 1 -17.47 -9.11 -16.96
N LEU A 2 -18.16 -8.34 -17.82
CA LEU A 2 -19.59 -8.58 -18.10
C LEU A 2 -19.89 -10.00 -18.59
N ASP A 3 -19.01 -10.62 -19.38
CA ASP A 3 -19.19 -12.00 -19.83
C ASP A 3 -19.20 -13.03 -18.69
N LEU A 4 -18.42 -12.80 -17.63
CA LEU A 4 -18.44 -13.65 -16.45
C LEU A 4 -19.79 -13.54 -15.73
N ILE A 5 -20.31 -12.32 -15.62
CA ILE A 5 -21.62 -12.04 -15.01
C ILE A 5 -22.75 -12.68 -15.84
N ARG A 6 -22.69 -12.58 -17.17
CA ARG A 6 -23.64 -13.23 -18.09
C ARG A 6 -23.61 -14.74 -17.94
N ARG A 7 -22.42 -15.36 -17.99
CA ARG A 7 -22.28 -16.82 -17.79
C ARG A 7 -22.80 -17.27 -16.43
N ARG A 8 -22.58 -16.49 -15.37
CA ARG A 8 -23.10 -16.80 -14.03
C ARG A 8 -24.63 -16.70 -13.98
N ARG A 9 -25.21 -15.66 -14.56
CA ARG A 9 -26.67 -15.54 -14.72
C ARG A 9 -27.22 -16.77 -15.43
N ASP A 10 -26.60 -17.14 -16.54
CA ASP A 10 -27.03 -18.27 -17.37
C ASP A 10 -26.90 -19.60 -16.62
N ALA A 11 -25.82 -19.80 -15.87
CA ALA A 11 -25.63 -20.97 -15.01
C ALA A 11 -26.66 -21.05 -13.87
N LEU A 12 -27.19 -19.92 -13.41
CA LEU A 12 -28.25 -19.84 -12.41
C LEU A 12 -29.66 -19.83 -13.03
N SER A 13 -29.78 -19.85 -14.36
CA SER A 13 -31.04 -19.74 -15.11
C SER A 13 -31.91 -18.55 -14.67
N LEU A 14 -31.28 -17.42 -14.30
CA LEU A 14 -31.99 -16.23 -13.83
C LEU A 14 -32.41 -15.34 -15.00
N THR A 15 -33.64 -14.81 -14.91
CA THR A 15 -34.11 -13.78 -15.84
C THR A 15 -33.54 -12.40 -15.49
N HIS A 16 -33.54 -11.48 -16.46
CA HIS A 16 -33.15 -10.09 -16.21
C HIS A 16 -34.07 -9.42 -15.19
N GLU A 17 -35.36 -9.73 -15.22
CA GLU A 17 -36.35 -9.19 -14.29
C GLU A 17 -36.09 -9.64 -12.85
N THR A 18 -35.70 -10.91 -12.66
CA THR A 18 -35.29 -11.40 -11.34
C THR A 18 -34.05 -10.66 -10.82
N ILE A 19 -33.08 -10.39 -11.68
CA ILE A 19 -31.89 -9.60 -11.30
C ILE A 19 -32.28 -8.17 -10.92
N ASP A 20 -33.15 -7.52 -11.70
CA ASP A 20 -33.65 -6.18 -11.40
C ASP A 20 -34.35 -6.15 -10.03
N HIS A 21 -35.18 -7.14 -9.72
CA HIS A 21 -35.84 -7.27 -8.42
C HIS A 21 -34.84 -7.48 -7.27
N LEU A 22 -33.87 -8.39 -7.43
CA LEU A 22 -32.86 -8.68 -6.40
C LEU A 22 -31.94 -7.49 -6.10
N THR A 23 -31.64 -6.69 -7.12
CA THR A 23 -30.76 -5.52 -7.02
C THR A 23 -31.50 -4.23 -6.67
N GLY A 24 -32.84 -4.24 -6.69
CA GLY A 24 -33.67 -3.04 -6.53
C GLY A 24 -33.56 -2.08 -7.72
N TRP A 25 -33.23 -2.57 -8.91
CA TRP A 25 -33.15 -1.77 -10.12
C TRP A 25 -34.51 -1.57 -10.78
N ALA A 26 -34.61 -0.52 -11.60
CA ALA A 26 -35.75 -0.33 -12.47
C ALA A 26 -35.83 -1.46 -13.50
N SER A 27 -37.05 -1.92 -13.79
CA SER A 27 -37.28 -3.00 -14.77
C SER A 27 -36.61 -2.71 -16.12
N GLY A 28 -35.89 -3.72 -16.63
CA GLY A 28 -35.16 -3.66 -17.89
C GLY A 28 -33.78 -2.99 -17.79
N TYR A 29 -33.35 -2.57 -16.60
CA TYR A 29 -32.00 -2.04 -16.41
C TYR A 29 -30.95 -3.14 -16.60
N ALA A 30 -31.16 -4.33 -16.02
CA ALA A 30 -30.28 -5.49 -16.21
C ALA A 30 -30.16 -5.85 -17.69
N SER A 31 -31.23 -5.78 -18.48
CA SER A 31 -31.17 -6.01 -19.93
C SER A 31 -30.26 -5.03 -20.67
N LYS A 32 -30.26 -3.75 -20.29
CA LYS A 32 -29.40 -2.72 -20.92
C LYS A 32 -27.92 -2.90 -20.58
N VAL A 33 -27.63 -3.40 -19.39
CA VAL A 33 -26.28 -3.59 -18.89
C VAL A 33 -25.68 -4.94 -19.31
N LEU A 34 -26.51 -5.99 -19.34
CA LEU A 34 -26.10 -7.36 -19.64
C LEU A 34 -26.33 -7.77 -21.10
N SER A 35 -26.97 -6.92 -21.92
CA SER A 35 -27.07 -7.07 -23.39
C SER A 35 -25.71 -7.36 -24.00
N PRO A 36 -25.59 -8.25 -25.02
CA PRO A 36 -24.33 -8.60 -25.70
C PRO A 36 -23.49 -7.37 -26.03
N GLU A 37 -24.13 -6.36 -26.61
CA GLU A 37 -23.61 -5.00 -26.73
C GLU A 37 -24.22 -4.13 -25.62
N PRO A 38 -23.48 -3.80 -24.55
CA PRO A 38 -24.04 -3.12 -23.39
C PRO A 38 -24.41 -1.68 -23.74
N LEU A 39 -25.70 -1.38 -23.69
CA LEU A 39 -26.25 -0.06 -23.96
C LEU A 39 -25.92 0.94 -22.83
N LYS A 40 -25.63 0.43 -21.63
CA LYS A 40 -25.28 1.23 -20.45
C LYS A 40 -24.09 0.64 -19.70
N ARG A 41 -23.17 1.51 -19.27
CA ARG A 41 -22.02 1.11 -18.47
C ARG A 41 -22.42 0.82 -17.03
N LEU A 42 -21.88 -0.26 -16.48
CA LEU A 42 -22.06 -0.64 -15.08
C LEU A 42 -21.26 0.31 -14.19
N GLY A 43 -21.95 1.05 -13.32
CA GLY A 43 -21.31 1.94 -12.34
C GLY A 43 -20.77 1.18 -11.11
N PRO A 44 -19.95 1.82 -10.26
CA PRO A 44 -19.37 1.18 -9.07
C PRO A 44 -20.42 0.67 -8.08
N GLN A 45 -21.50 1.44 -7.85
CA GLN A 45 -22.60 1.03 -6.98
C GLN A 45 -23.38 -0.15 -7.58
N SER A 46 -23.70 -0.07 -8.87
CA SER A 46 -24.38 -1.14 -9.61
C SER A 46 -23.56 -2.43 -9.61
N LEU A 47 -22.23 -2.32 -9.70
CA LEU A 47 -21.32 -3.47 -9.61
C LEU A 47 -21.44 -4.18 -8.26
N GLY A 48 -21.44 -3.45 -7.15
CA GLY A 48 -21.63 -4.06 -5.82
C GLY A 48 -22.97 -4.80 -5.69
N LEU A 49 -24.05 -4.19 -6.18
CA LEU A 49 -25.39 -4.76 -6.11
C LEU A 49 -25.51 -6.06 -6.93
N ILE A 50 -25.03 -6.06 -8.18
CA ILE A 50 -25.14 -7.25 -9.03
C ILE A 50 -24.24 -8.40 -8.57
N LEU A 51 -23.06 -8.08 -8.02
CA LEU A 51 -22.20 -9.07 -7.41
C LEU A 51 -22.88 -9.71 -6.19
N GLY A 52 -23.51 -8.91 -5.33
CA GLY A 52 -24.31 -9.42 -4.20
C GLY A 52 -25.48 -10.30 -4.67
N ALA A 53 -26.24 -9.84 -5.66
CA ALA A 53 -27.39 -10.58 -6.20
C ALA A 53 -27.02 -11.93 -6.83
N LEU A 54 -25.82 -12.04 -7.42
CA LEU A 54 -25.34 -13.27 -8.05
C LEU A 54 -24.40 -14.09 -7.15
N ALA A 55 -24.25 -13.70 -5.89
CA ALA A 55 -23.33 -14.28 -4.90
C ALA A 55 -21.88 -14.39 -5.43
N LEU A 56 -21.41 -13.34 -6.10
CA LEU A 56 -20.07 -13.24 -6.66
C LEU A 56 -19.19 -12.32 -5.80
N GLY A 57 -17.94 -12.73 -5.59
CA GLY A 57 -16.91 -11.92 -4.93
C GLY A 57 -15.79 -11.51 -5.90
N ILE A 58 -15.08 -10.43 -5.58
CA ILE A 58 -13.86 -10.04 -6.29
C ILE A 58 -12.68 -10.76 -5.65
N ALA A 59 -12.11 -11.76 -6.33
CA ALA A 59 -11.02 -12.56 -5.79
C ALA A 59 -9.64 -11.89 -5.91
N ARG A 60 -9.40 -11.12 -6.97
CA ARG A 60 -8.13 -10.45 -7.23
C ARG A 60 -8.36 -9.10 -7.90
N ILE A 61 -7.72 -8.07 -7.37
CA ILE A 61 -7.59 -6.75 -8.00
C ILE A 61 -6.11 -6.50 -8.15
N GLU A 62 -5.66 -6.21 -9.36
CA GLU A 62 -4.27 -5.89 -9.66
C GLU A 62 -4.20 -4.44 -10.13
N PHE A 63 -3.37 -3.66 -9.44
CA PHE A 63 -3.08 -2.29 -9.83
C PHE A 63 -1.79 -2.30 -10.64
N VAL A 64 -1.91 -2.01 -11.94
CA VAL A 64 -0.77 -1.83 -12.83
C VAL A 64 -0.59 -0.35 -13.07
N GLU A 65 0.61 0.17 -12.78
CA GLU A 65 0.95 1.55 -13.07
C GLU A 65 1.20 1.70 -14.57
N ASP A 66 0.45 2.60 -15.21
CA ASP A 66 0.75 3.03 -16.58
C ASP A 66 1.92 4.03 -16.53
N PRO A 67 3.09 3.68 -17.09
CA PRO A 67 4.29 4.51 -16.98
C PRO A 67 4.14 5.87 -17.69
N GLU A 68 3.34 5.97 -18.75
CA GLU A 68 3.13 7.20 -19.51
C GLU A 68 2.21 8.16 -18.76
N ILE A 69 1.15 7.63 -18.16
CA ILE A 69 0.25 8.43 -17.31
C ILE A 69 0.98 8.82 -16.02
N ALA A 70 1.74 7.91 -15.42
CA ALA A 70 2.53 8.19 -14.22
C ALA A 70 3.54 9.32 -14.45
N ALA A 71 4.26 9.32 -15.57
CA ALA A 71 5.19 10.39 -15.92
C ALA A 71 4.49 11.76 -15.99
N ARG A 72 3.29 11.82 -16.58
CA ARG A 72 2.47 13.05 -16.65
C ARG A 72 1.93 13.48 -15.29
N MET A 73 1.59 12.54 -14.43
CA MET A 73 0.96 12.81 -13.14
C MET A 73 1.97 13.08 -12.02
N ARG A 74 3.21 12.61 -12.13
CA ARG A 74 4.27 12.81 -11.14
C ARG A 74 4.47 14.28 -10.74
N SER A 75 4.39 15.20 -11.70
CA SER A 75 4.53 16.65 -11.42
C SER A 75 3.38 17.22 -10.59
N ARG A 76 2.20 16.58 -10.61
CA ARG A 76 1.01 16.98 -9.86
C ARG A 76 0.92 16.32 -8.48
N TRP A 77 1.71 15.28 -8.23
CA TRP A 77 1.70 14.58 -6.95
C TRP A 77 2.50 15.37 -5.92
N VAL A 78 1.79 16.07 -5.02
CA VAL A 78 2.41 16.71 -3.86
C VAL A 78 2.56 15.66 -2.75
N PRO A 79 3.79 15.24 -2.40
CA PRO A 79 3.99 14.28 -1.34
C PRO A 79 3.55 14.90 0.00
N ARG A 80 2.76 14.15 0.77
CA ARG A 80 2.32 14.60 2.09
C ARG A 80 3.53 14.68 3.03
N LEU A 81 3.84 15.89 3.49
CA LEU A 81 4.82 16.12 4.54
C LEU A 81 4.32 15.48 5.84
N ARG A 82 4.84 14.30 6.19
CA ARG A 82 4.68 13.76 7.54
C ARG A 82 5.69 14.48 8.45
N PRO A 83 5.27 15.08 9.58
CA PRO A 83 6.20 15.53 10.58
C PRO A 83 7.10 14.36 10.96
N LYS A 84 8.42 14.52 10.85
CA LYS A 84 9.36 13.53 11.38
C LYS A 84 9.13 13.50 12.89
N MET A 85 8.32 12.54 13.37
CA MET A 85 8.20 12.29 14.79
C MET A 85 9.61 12.08 15.32
N ARG A 86 10.04 12.92 16.26
CA ARG A 86 11.31 12.68 16.95
C ARG A 86 11.22 11.25 17.51
N PRO A 87 12.23 10.40 17.27
CA PRO A 87 12.19 9.05 17.80
C PRO A 87 11.97 9.15 19.30
N ARG A 88 10.93 8.46 19.80
CA ARG A 88 10.65 8.40 21.23
C ARG A 88 11.92 7.90 21.89
N ARG A 89 12.57 8.73 22.72
CA ARG A 89 13.73 8.32 23.52
C ARG A 89 13.26 7.20 24.45
N THR A 90 13.41 5.96 24.02
CA THR A 90 13.19 4.80 24.88
C THR A 90 14.34 4.72 25.89
N ARG A 91 14.07 4.13 27.05
CA ARG A 91 15.03 4.06 28.17
C ARG A 91 16.37 3.41 27.75
N GLY A 92 16.34 2.45 26.81
CA GLY A 92 17.54 1.84 26.23
C GLY A 92 18.41 2.81 25.40
N ALA A 93 17.80 3.75 24.68
CA ALA A 93 18.54 4.75 23.90
C ALA A 93 19.28 5.76 24.80
N LEU A 94 18.75 6.05 25.99
CA LEU A 94 19.41 6.89 26.99
C LEU A 94 20.60 6.18 27.66
N LEU A 95 20.52 4.86 27.86
CA LEU A 95 21.60 4.06 28.43
C LEU A 95 22.81 3.96 27.48
N ASN A 96 22.57 3.78 26.17
CA ASN A 96 23.64 3.77 25.16
C ASN A 96 24.35 5.12 25.02
N ALA A 97 23.62 6.23 25.10
CA ALA A 97 24.20 7.58 25.08
C ALA A 97 25.05 7.87 26.33
N ARG A 98 24.80 7.18 27.44
CA ARG A 98 25.59 7.29 28.68
C ARG A 98 26.83 6.37 28.64
N GLY A 99 26.69 5.17 28.07
CA GLY A 99 27.80 4.22 27.92
C GLY A 99 28.91 4.68 26.98
N GLN A 100 28.59 5.46 25.95
CA GLN A 100 29.62 6.04 25.07
C GLN A 100 30.49 7.11 25.76
N LYS A 101 29.93 7.86 26.73
CA LYS A 101 30.70 8.88 27.46
C LYS A 101 31.72 8.30 28.43
N THR A 102 31.52 7.06 28.89
CA THR A 102 32.44 6.42 29.85
C THR A 102 33.62 5.72 29.19
N VAL A 103 33.50 5.27 27.93
CA VAL A 103 34.60 4.55 27.25
C VAL A 103 35.66 5.51 26.71
N THR A 104 35.29 6.72 26.32
CA THR A 104 36.27 7.73 25.84
C THR A 104 37.08 8.37 26.97
N ALA A 105 36.67 8.22 28.24
CA ALA A 105 37.35 8.84 29.38
C ALA A 105 38.48 7.97 29.99
N THR A 106 38.77 6.79 29.43
CA THR A 106 39.76 5.85 30.00
C THR A 106 40.88 5.46 29.01
N THR A 107 40.97 6.11 27.85
CA THR A 107 42.07 5.85 26.89
C THR A 107 43.26 6.80 27.05
N GLU A 108 43.15 7.84 27.87
CA GLU A 108 44.27 8.71 28.23
C GLU A 108 44.77 8.32 29.62
N ASP A 109 45.66 7.32 29.77
CA ASP A 109 46.51 7.15 30.97
C ASP A 109 47.42 5.90 30.89
N ASN A 110 48.09 5.65 29.76
CA ASN A 110 49.24 4.73 29.74
C ASN A 110 50.31 5.23 28.76
N ASN A 111 50.99 6.31 29.15
CA ASN A 111 52.25 6.72 28.54
C ASN A 111 53.39 6.02 29.30
N VAL A 112 54.07 5.09 28.64
CA VAL A 112 55.23 4.37 29.17
C VAL A 112 56.42 5.33 29.18
N GLU A 113 56.96 5.65 30.36
CA GLU A 113 58.20 6.39 30.53
C GLU A 113 59.34 5.69 29.76
N THR A 114 59.91 6.39 28.78
CA THR A 114 61.13 5.99 28.09
C THR A 114 62.33 6.50 28.91
N PRO A 115 63.29 5.64 29.32
CA PRO A 115 64.47 6.10 30.07
C PRO A 115 65.37 6.99 29.20
N PRO A 116 66.02 8.03 29.76
CA PRO A 116 66.87 8.93 28.98
C PRO A 116 68.18 8.24 28.56
N GLU A 117 68.50 8.30 27.27
CA GLU A 117 69.80 7.91 26.71
C GLU A 117 70.94 8.77 27.33
N LEU A 118 71.97 8.10 27.83
CA LEU A 118 73.23 8.73 28.25
C LEU A 118 74.01 9.20 27.00
N PRO A 119 74.73 10.33 27.07
CA PRO A 119 75.47 10.86 25.94
C PRO A 119 76.70 9.99 25.61
N PRO A 120 77.18 10.00 24.36
CA PRO A 120 78.30 9.16 23.95
C PRO A 120 79.61 9.65 24.58
N GLU A 121 80.31 8.75 25.27
CA GLU A 121 81.68 8.99 25.72
C GLU A 121 82.64 8.99 24.52
N GLY A 122 83.56 9.94 24.52
CA GLY A 122 84.74 9.95 23.66
C GLY A 122 85.89 9.17 24.26
#